data_AF-A0A524NSI1-F1
#
_entry.id   AF-A0A524NSI1-F1
#
_cell.length_a   1.000
_cell.length_b   1.000
_cell.length_c   1.000
_cell.angle_alpha   90.00
_cell.angle_beta   90.00
_cell.angle_gamma   90.00
#
_symmetry.space_group_name_H-M   'P 1'
#
loop_
_entity.id
_entity.type
_entity.pdbx_description
1 polymer ?
#
loop_
_entity_poly.entity_id
_entity_poly.type
_entity_poly.pdbx_seq_one_letter_code
_entity_poly.pdbx_strand_id
1 'polypeptide(L)'
;MGRRISNKSWDTHDNLYNLYVNEGQSTGAIAKLYPGTFANTIRRALIRHGIITRNKSAAQKVFLEANDHPMLGRERTEDERKKISEGIQNHWDGLTPEEDQRRREEMAERARLKWDWLSDEEKSGMISSMQKANREKAGLGSKNENTVANLLREEGYTVYQRTTEYSPRRAFEIDICIAAERLAIEWDGAAHYEPIYGDEALKKTIEKDGRKNRTLVDHGWQVIRCRDHSTAHSLAFCNRAVQTILTAIKNLKDGEIVEVDAF
;
A
#
# COMPACT_ATOMS: atom_id res chain seq x y z
N MET A 1 -9.89 -11.22 -56.71
CA MET A 1 -9.02 -12.04 -55.83
C MET A 1 -9.91 -12.73 -54.81
N GLY A 2 -10.16 -14.04 -54.97
CA GLY A 2 -11.22 -14.76 -54.26
C GLY A 2 -10.97 -14.89 -52.76
N ARG A 3 -12.02 -14.68 -51.94
CA ARG A 3 -12.03 -15.12 -50.55
C ARG A 3 -11.92 -16.64 -50.55
N ARG A 4 -10.80 -17.18 -50.08
CA ARG A 4 -10.74 -18.56 -49.59
C ARG A 4 -11.68 -18.64 -48.39
N ILE A 5 -12.92 -19.02 -48.62
CA ILE A 5 -13.77 -19.58 -47.56
C ILE A 5 -13.17 -20.97 -47.31
N SER A 6 -12.13 -21.03 -46.49
CA SER A 6 -11.74 -22.30 -45.89
C SER A 6 -12.88 -22.67 -44.96
N ASN A 7 -13.68 -23.68 -45.31
CA ASN A 7 -14.61 -24.34 -44.41
C ASN A 7 -13.78 -25.00 -43.30
N LYS A 8 -13.33 -24.18 -42.34
CA LYS A 8 -12.71 -24.66 -41.12
C LYS A 8 -13.86 -25.12 -40.26
N SER A 9 -13.95 -26.42 -40.02
CA SER A 9 -15.01 -27.05 -39.22
C SER A 9 -15.20 -26.39 -37.85
N TRP A 10 -14.18 -25.70 -37.35
CA TRP A 10 -14.21 -25.00 -36.07
C TRP A 10 -14.81 -23.58 -36.10
N ASP A 11 -14.81 -22.89 -37.25
CA ASP A 11 -15.22 -21.47 -37.38
C ASP A 11 -16.75 -21.34 -37.56
N THR A 12 -17.50 -22.00 -36.66
CA THR A 12 -18.96 -21.91 -36.58
C THR A 12 -19.36 -21.25 -35.26
N HIS A 13 -20.51 -20.56 -35.25
CA HIS A 13 -21.04 -19.92 -34.05
C HIS A 13 -21.19 -20.95 -32.92
N ASP A 14 -21.87 -22.06 -33.17
CA ASP A 14 -22.23 -23.03 -32.12
C ASP A 14 -21.01 -23.71 -31.49
N ASN A 15 -20.03 -24.07 -32.32
CA ASN A 15 -18.79 -24.68 -31.83
C ASN A 15 -18.00 -23.69 -30.96
N LEU A 16 -17.86 -22.44 -31.43
CA LEU A 16 -17.16 -21.41 -30.68
C LEU A 16 -17.91 -20.98 -29.42
N TYR A 17 -19.24 -20.94 -29.45
CA TYR A 17 -20.06 -20.64 -28.29
C TYR A 17 -19.92 -21.73 -27.25
N ASN A 18 -20.01 -23.00 -27.64
CA ASN A 18 -19.86 -24.11 -26.71
C ASN A 18 -18.46 -24.13 -26.07
N LEU A 19 -17.39 -24.06 -26.86
CA LEU A 19 -16.02 -24.09 -26.34
C LEU A 19 -15.69 -22.85 -25.49
N TYR A 20 -16.08 -21.66 -25.94
CA TYR A 20 -15.71 -20.41 -25.26
C TYR A 20 -16.62 -20.09 -24.09
N VAL A 21 -17.94 -20.16 -24.27
CA VAL A 21 -18.94 -19.74 -23.27
C VAL A 21 -19.27 -20.88 -22.31
N ASN A 22 -19.70 -22.03 -22.83
CA ASN A 22 -20.18 -23.14 -21.99
C ASN A 22 -19.04 -23.87 -21.28
N GLU A 23 -17.97 -24.19 -22.00
CA GLU A 23 -16.81 -24.92 -21.47
C GLU A 23 -15.74 -24.00 -20.84
N GLY A 24 -15.93 -22.68 -20.92
CA GLY A 24 -15.01 -21.74 -20.28
C GLY A 24 -13.63 -21.60 -20.92
N GLN A 25 -13.38 -22.20 -22.09
CA GLN A 25 -12.04 -22.24 -22.65
C GLN A 25 -11.52 -20.85 -23.05
N SER A 26 -10.22 -20.63 -22.86
CA SER A 26 -9.55 -19.42 -23.35
C SER A 26 -9.34 -19.47 -24.86
N THR A 27 -9.18 -18.33 -25.51
CA THR A 27 -8.86 -18.28 -26.96
C THR A 27 -7.56 -19.01 -27.30
N GLY A 28 -6.61 -19.06 -26.36
CA GLY A 28 -5.37 -19.84 -26.48
C GLY A 28 -5.60 -21.35 -26.37
N ALA A 29 -6.48 -21.79 -25.46
CA ALA A 29 -6.84 -23.20 -25.34
C ALA A 29 -7.57 -23.70 -26.59
N ILE A 30 -8.55 -22.95 -27.07
CA ILE A 30 -9.28 -23.26 -28.31
C ILE A 30 -8.31 -23.32 -29.50
N ALA A 31 -7.35 -22.39 -29.59
CA ALA A 31 -6.36 -22.40 -30.68
C ALA A 31 -5.49 -23.67 -30.69
N LYS A 32 -5.18 -24.26 -29.53
CA LYS A 32 -4.40 -25.51 -29.44
C LYS A 32 -5.17 -26.73 -29.99
N LEU A 33 -6.51 -26.70 -29.97
CA LEU A 33 -7.34 -27.78 -30.52
C LEU A 33 -7.29 -27.83 -32.05
N TYR A 34 -6.91 -26.73 -32.71
CA TYR A 34 -6.97 -26.59 -34.17
C TYR A 34 -5.61 -26.22 -34.75
N PRO A 35 -4.85 -27.20 -35.29
CA PRO A 35 -3.54 -26.95 -35.90
C PRO A 35 -3.56 -25.80 -36.92
N GLY A 36 -2.53 -24.95 -36.87
CA GLY A 36 -2.42 -23.77 -37.73
C GLY A 36 -3.32 -22.59 -37.34
N THR A 37 -3.88 -22.60 -36.12
CA THR A 37 -4.71 -21.52 -35.58
C THR A 37 -4.01 -20.87 -34.38
N PHE A 38 -4.28 -19.57 -34.17
CA PHE A 38 -3.70 -18.77 -33.09
C PHE A 38 -4.81 -18.14 -32.25
N ALA A 39 -4.51 -17.78 -31.00
CA ALA A 39 -5.47 -17.18 -30.09
C ALA A 39 -6.17 -15.94 -30.67
N ASN A 40 -5.42 -15.09 -31.39
CA ASN A 40 -5.99 -13.90 -32.04
C ASN A 40 -6.92 -14.26 -33.21
N THR A 41 -6.70 -15.40 -33.88
CA THR A 41 -7.58 -15.91 -34.94
C THR A 41 -8.92 -16.34 -34.34
N ILE A 42 -8.90 -17.08 -33.22
CA ILE A 42 -10.11 -17.45 -32.47
C ILE A 42 -10.84 -16.19 -31.98
N ARG A 43 -10.12 -15.22 -31.39
CA ARG A 43 -10.71 -13.96 -30.92
C ARG A 43 -11.45 -13.22 -32.03
N ARG A 44 -10.84 -13.11 -33.22
CA ARG A 44 -11.48 -12.48 -34.39
C ARG A 44 -12.71 -13.25 -34.85
N ALA A 45 -12.70 -14.59 -34.77
CA ALA A 45 -13.85 -15.42 -35.10
C ALA A 45 -15.00 -15.21 -34.10
N LEU A 46 -14.72 -15.20 -32.78
CA LEU A 46 -15.72 -14.89 -31.74
C LEU A 46 -16.42 -13.56 -32.02
N ILE A 47 -15.66 -12.49 -32.29
CA ILE A 47 -16.21 -11.17 -32.62
C ILE A 47 -17.06 -11.22 -33.89
N ARG A 48 -16.59 -11.93 -34.93
CA ARG A 48 -17.31 -12.06 -36.20
C ARG A 48 -18.67 -12.75 -36.03
N HIS A 49 -18.73 -13.75 -35.15
CA HIS A 49 -19.96 -14.47 -34.81
C HIS A 49 -20.80 -13.78 -33.72
N GLY A 50 -20.41 -12.58 -33.27
CA GLY A 50 -21.18 -11.82 -32.27
C GLY A 50 -21.06 -12.34 -30.83
N ILE A 51 -20.09 -13.22 -30.55
CA ILE A 51 -19.86 -13.76 -29.20
C ILE A 51 -19.07 -12.74 -28.39
N ILE A 52 -19.66 -12.28 -27.28
CA ILE A 52 -19.04 -11.29 -26.40
C ILE A 52 -17.78 -11.88 -25.76
N THR A 53 -16.64 -11.23 -26.00
CA THR A 53 -15.37 -11.66 -25.41
C THR A 53 -15.25 -11.17 -23.97
N ARG A 54 -14.73 -12.03 -23.09
CA ARG A 54 -14.42 -11.69 -21.70
C ARG A 54 -13.48 -10.48 -21.62
N ASN A 55 -13.76 -9.58 -20.67
CA ASN A 55 -12.81 -8.55 -20.27
C ASN A 55 -11.67 -9.16 -19.43
N LYS A 56 -10.64 -8.36 -19.10
CA LYS A 56 -9.46 -8.83 -18.36
C LYS A 56 -9.84 -9.49 -17.02
N SER A 57 -10.73 -8.88 -16.25
CA SER A 57 -11.16 -9.38 -14.93
C SER A 57 -11.92 -10.70 -15.04
N ALA A 58 -12.85 -10.81 -16.00
CA ALA A 58 -13.60 -12.04 -16.25
C ALA A 58 -12.69 -13.17 -16.75
N ALA A 59 -11.72 -12.86 -17.61
CA ALA A 59 -10.73 -13.84 -18.07
C ALA A 59 -9.83 -14.32 -16.92
N GLN A 60 -9.40 -13.42 -16.03
CA GLN A 60 -8.60 -13.78 -14.86
C GLN A 60 -9.39 -14.66 -13.88
N LYS A 61 -10.68 -14.35 -13.65
CA LYS A 61 -11.55 -15.18 -12.79
C LYS A 61 -11.61 -16.63 -13.29
N VAL A 62 -11.94 -16.82 -14.57
CA VAL A 62 -12.02 -18.15 -15.19
C VAL A 62 -10.67 -18.88 -15.14
N PHE A 63 -9.56 -18.16 -15.33
CA PHE A 63 -8.23 -18.76 -15.22
C PHE A 63 -7.95 -19.29 -13.80
N LEU A 64 -8.29 -18.51 -12.77
CA LEU A 64 -8.08 -18.85 -11.36
C LEU A 64 -9.02 -19.95 -10.85
N GLU A 65 -10.16 -20.21 -11.52
CA GLU A 65 -11.02 -21.37 -11.22
C GLU A 65 -10.36 -22.70 -11.62
N ALA A 66 -9.46 -22.69 -12.61
CA ALA A 66 -8.84 -23.88 -13.18
C ALA A 66 -7.33 -23.99 -12.91
N ASN A 67 -6.68 -22.96 -12.36
CA ASN A 67 -5.24 -22.90 -12.17
C ASN A 67 -4.90 -22.23 -10.84
N ASP A 68 -3.78 -22.65 -10.24
CA ASP A 68 -3.24 -21.96 -9.08
C ASP A 68 -2.86 -20.52 -9.42
N HIS A 69 -2.99 -19.64 -8.42
CA HIS A 69 -2.64 -18.25 -8.61
C HIS A 69 -1.13 -18.15 -8.92
N PRO A 70 -0.71 -17.54 -10.04
CA PRO A 70 0.68 -17.59 -10.52
C PRO A 70 1.68 -16.87 -9.60
N MET A 71 1.17 -16.04 -8.69
CA MET A 71 1.96 -15.34 -7.67
C MET A 71 1.85 -15.99 -6.27
N LEU A 72 1.16 -17.13 -6.14
CA LEU A 72 1.04 -17.83 -4.86
C LEU A 72 2.41 -18.34 -4.43
N GLY A 73 2.84 -17.99 -3.21
CA GLY A 73 4.14 -18.42 -2.66
C GLY A 73 5.37 -17.72 -3.25
N ARG A 74 5.22 -16.86 -4.26
CA ARG A 74 6.34 -16.10 -4.83
C ARG A 74 6.63 -14.87 -4.00
N GLU A 75 7.83 -14.78 -3.46
CA GLU A 75 8.34 -13.55 -2.87
C GLU A 75 8.78 -12.58 -3.96
N ARG A 76 8.40 -11.30 -3.82
CA ARG A 76 8.86 -10.23 -4.70
C ARG A 76 10.27 -9.81 -4.32
N THR A 77 11.12 -9.58 -5.32
CA THR A 77 12.44 -8.97 -5.11
C THR A 77 12.31 -7.51 -4.65
N GLU A 78 13.38 -6.93 -4.11
CA GLU A 78 13.39 -5.54 -3.68
C GLU A 78 13.14 -4.58 -4.85
N ASP A 79 13.78 -4.81 -6.00
CA ASP A 79 13.56 -4.04 -7.22
C ASP A 79 12.11 -4.09 -7.70
N GLU A 80 11.45 -5.25 -7.60
CA GLU A 80 10.03 -5.38 -7.94
C GLU A 80 9.14 -4.61 -6.97
N ARG A 81 9.43 -4.69 -5.66
CA ARG A 81 8.71 -3.93 -4.63
C ARG A 81 8.86 -2.43 -4.86
N LYS A 82 10.08 -1.98 -5.17
CA LYS A 82 10.39 -0.59 -5.49
C LYS A 82 9.62 -0.11 -6.71
N LYS A 83 9.69 -0.83 -7.84
CA LYS A 83 8.94 -0.48 -9.07
C LYS A 83 7.43 -0.43 -8.85
N ILE A 84 6.87 -1.36 -8.07
CA ILE A 84 5.45 -1.35 -7.73
C ILE A 84 5.11 -0.13 -6.87
N SER A 85 5.94 0.17 -5.87
CA SER A 85 5.75 1.32 -5.00
C SER A 85 5.81 2.64 -5.78
N GLU A 86 6.80 2.80 -6.66
CA GLU A 86 6.94 3.95 -7.55
C GLU A 86 5.77 4.05 -8.53
N GLY A 87 5.32 2.93 -9.10
CA GLY A 87 4.18 2.91 -10.03
C GLY A 87 2.88 3.35 -9.37
N ILE A 88 2.62 2.92 -8.13
CA ILE A 88 1.45 3.37 -7.35
C ILE A 88 1.57 4.86 -7.06
N GLN A 89 2.75 5.32 -6.63
CA GLN A 89 2.95 6.73 -6.33
C GLN A 89 2.79 7.61 -7.56
N ASN A 90 3.47 7.29 -8.67
CA ASN A 90 3.37 8.05 -9.91
C ASN A 90 1.93 8.13 -10.43
N HIS A 91 1.11 7.10 -10.14
CA HIS A 91 -0.32 7.16 -10.44
C HIS A 91 -1.03 8.24 -9.63
N TRP A 92 -0.79 8.33 -8.32
CA TRP A 92 -1.39 9.32 -7.43
C TRP A 92 -0.85 10.74 -7.68
N ASP A 93 0.46 10.89 -7.82
CA ASP A 93 1.13 12.18 -8.08
C ASP A 93 0.72 12.80 -9.43
N GLY A 94 0.29 11.96 -10.37
CA GLY A 94 -0.19 12.38 -11.68
C GLY A 94 -1.67 12.78 -11.72
N LEU A 95 -2.42 12.66 -10.62
CA LEU A 95 -3.83 13.07 -10.56
C LEU A 95 -3.95 14.57 -10.32
N THR A 96 -4.99 15.20 -10.87
CA THR A 96 -5.38 16.55 -10.45
C THR A 96 -6.00 16.49 -9.04
N PRO A 97 -6.02 17.60 -8.29
CA PRO A 97 -6.67 17.63 -6.97
C PRO A 97 -8.13 17.14 -7.00
N GLU A 98 -8.87 17.47 -8.05
CA GLU A 98 -10.27 17.05 -8.20
C GLU A 98 -10.39 15.53 -8.48
N GLU A 99 -9.48 14.97 -9.28
CA GLU A 99 -9.47 13.54 -9.58
C GLU A 99 -9.01 12.73 -8.36
N ASP A 100 -7.98 13.19 -7.63
CA ASP A 100 -7.52 12.55 -6.39
C ASP A 100 -8.67 12.50 -5.37
N GLN A 101 -9.35 13.63 -5.15
CA GLN A 101 -10.49 13.71 -4.24
C GLN A 101 -11.60 12.75 -4.66
N ARG A 102 -12.00 12.76 -5.94
CA ARG A 102 -13.04 11.85 -6.46
C ARG A 102 -12.66 10.38 -6.24
N ARG A 103 -11.41 10.01 -6.51
CA ARG A 103 -10.93 8.63 -6.32
C ARG A 103 -10.94 8.21 -4.85
N ARG A 104 -10.56 9.10 -3.94
CA ARG A 104 -10.62 8.86 -2.49
C ARG A 104 -12.05 8.65 -2.02
N GLU A 105 -12.98 9.46 -2.49
CA GLU A 105 -14.42 9.31 -2.21
C GLU A 105 -14.97 7.98 -2.74
N GLU A 106 -14.66 7.63 -4.00
CA GLU A 106 -15.06 6.34 -4.60
C GLU A 106 -14.48 5.14 -3.84
N MET A 107 -13.26 5.25 -3.31
CA MET A 107 -12.65 4.21 -2.47
C MET A 107 -13.35 4.09 -1.12
N ALA A 108 -13.61 5.22 -0.46
CA ALA A 108 -14.31 5.28 0.82
C ALA A 108 -15.71 4.67 0.70
N GLU A 109 -16.46 5.05 -0.34
CA GLU A 109 -17.80 4.53 -0.57
C GLU A 109 -17.81 3.03 -0.84
N ARG A 110 -16.88 2.53 -1.68
CA ARG A 110 -16.75 1.07 -1.90
C ARG A 110 -16.42 0.32 -0.62
N ALA A 111 -15.56 0.87 0.24
CA ALA A 111 -15.24 0.27 1.52
C ALA A 111 -16.46 0.23 2.44
N ARG A 112 -17.25 1.32 2.46
CA ARG A 112 -18.47 1.45 3.25
C ARG A 112 -19.54 0.46 2.79
N LEU A 113 -19.81 0.41 1.49
CA LEU A 113 -20.72 -0.56 0.91
C LEU A 113 -20.26 -1.98 1.25
N LYS A 114 -18.99 -2.30 1.01
CA LYS A 114 -18.45 -3.63 1.34
C LYS A 114 -18.68 -3.98 2.81
N TRP A 115 -18.45 -3.05 3.73
CA TRP A 115 -18.73 -3.24 5.15
C TRP A 115 -20.21 -3.50 5.42
N ASP A 116 -21.10 -2.73 4.83
CA ASP A 116 -22.55 -2.89 5.00
C ASP A 116 -23.04 -4.25 4.47
N TRP A 117 -22.39 -4.80 3.44
CA TRP A 117 -22.66 -6.13 2.88
C TRP A 117 -22.12 -7.30 3.72
N LEU A 118 -21.25 -7.08 4.70
CA LEU A 118 -20.75 -8.14 5.58
C LEU A 118 -21.79 -8.50 6.64
N SER A 119 -21.92 -9.81 6.91
CA SER A 119 -22.68 -10.31 8.05
C SER A 119 -22.08 -9.86 9.38
N ASP A 120 -22.89 -9.89 10.45
CA ASP A 120 -22.41 -9.52 11.79
C ASP A 120 -21.26 -10.42 12.28
N GLU A 121 -21.30 -11.70 11.90
CA GLU A 121 -20.23 -12.65 12.19
C GLU A 121 -18.92 -12.31 11.46
N GLU A 122 -18.99 -11.95 10.18
CA GLU A 122 -17.82 -11.49 9.41
C GLU A 122 -17.25 -10.17 9.94
N LYS A 123 -18.11 -9.21 10.30
CA LYS A 123 -17.71 -7.95 10.92
C LYS A 123 -16.99 -8.19 12.25
N SER A 124 -17.57 -9.03 13.11
CA SER A 124 -16.98 -9.41 14.39
C SER A 124 -15.64 -10.13 14.21
N GLY A 125 -15.57 -11.06 13.25
CA GLY A 125 -14.34 -11.76 12.88
C GLY A 125 -13.24 -10.82 12.40
N MET A 126 -13.56 -9.84 11.55
CA MET A 126 -12.63 -8.79 11.10
C MET A 126 -12.13 -7.93 12.27
N ILE A 127 -13.04 -7.45 13.13
CA ILE A 127 -12.69 -6.63 14.30
C ILE A 127 -11.78 -7.41 15.24
N SER A 128 -12.13 -8.66 15.57
CA SER A 128 -11.34 -9.53 16.44
C SER A 128 -9.93 -9.78 15.87
N SER A 129 -9.84 -10.05 14.57
CA SER A 129 -8.57 -10.24 13.87
C SER A 129 -7.70 -8.97 13.88
N MET A 130 -8.32 -7.80 13.65
CA MET A 130 -7.64 -6.51 13.73
C MET A 130 -7.13 -6.22 15.15
N GLN A 131 -7.96 -6.46 16.17
CA GLN A 131 -7.56 -6.31 17.57
C GLN A 131 -6.42 -7.26 17.94
N LYS A 132 -6.46 -8.51 17.47
CA LYS A 132 -5.39 -9.49 17.69
C LYS A 132 -4.08 -9.03 17.05
N ALA A 133 -4.13 -8.61 15.78
CA ALA A 133 -2.95 -8.08 15.10
C ALA A 133 -2.38 -6.82 15.77
N ASN A 134 -3.25 -5.94 16.30
CA ASN A 134 -2.82 -4.76 17.06
C ASN A 134 -2.18 -5.14 18.39
N ARG A 135 -2.70 -6.16 19.10
CA ARG A 135 -2.08 -6.67 20.33
C ARG A 135 -0.73 -7.33 20.07
N GLU A 136 -0.61 -8.13 19.02
CA GLU A 136 0.66 -8.77 18.63
C GLU A 136 1.73 -7.75 18.24
N LYS A 137 1.31 -6.60 17.72
CA LYS A 137 2.19 -5.47 17.37
C LYS A 137 2.30 -4.42 18.47
N ALA A 138 1.67 -4.62 19.62
CA ALA A 138 1.75 -3.67 20.71
C ALA A 138 3.22 -3.57 21.18
N GLY A 139 3.78 -2.36 21.16
CA GLY A 139 5.19 -2.11 21.45
C GLY A 139 6.14 -2.35 20.26
N LEU A 140 5.63 -2.83 19.11
CA LEU A 140 6.38 -2.84 17.86
C LEU A 140 6.03 -1.57 17.09
N GLY A 141 7.05 -0.87 16.59
CA GLY A 141 6.88 0.38 15.83
C GLY A 141 6.02 0.18 14.59
N SER A 142 5.52 1.27 14.01
CA SER A 142 4.73 1.18 12.78
C SER A 142 5.58 0.60 11.63
N LYS A 143 4.93 0.08 10.57
CA LYS A 143 5.68 -0.41 9.40
C LYS A 143 6.51 0.70 8.75
N ASN A 144 5.97 1.92 8.72
CA ASN A 144 6.67 3.09 8.19
C ASN A 144 7.86 3.44 9.07
N GLU A 145 7.66 3.57 10.39
CA GLU A 145 8.71 3.84 11.38
C GLU A 145 9.87 2.83 11.27
N ASN A 146 9.56 1.53 11.19
CA ASN A 146 10.58 0.50 11.02
C ASN A 146 11.34 0.62 9.70
N THR A 147 10.64 0.94 8.61
CA THR A 147 11.25 1.09 7.29
C THR A 147 12.13 2.33 7.23
N VAL A 148 11.65 3.46 7.76
CA VAL A 148 12.41 4.71 7.87
C VAL A 148 13.65 4.53 8.73
N ALA A 149 13.56 3.84 9.86
CA ALA A 149 14.71 3.53 10.70
C ALA A 149 15.76 2.69 9.98
N ASN A 150 15.35 1.69 9.19
CA ASN A 150 16.27 0.90 8.38
C ASN A 150 16.94 1.71 7.28
N LEU A 151 16.17 2.54 6.55
CA LEU A 151 16.72 3.43 5.53
C LEU A 151 17.73 4.43 6.12
N LEU A 152 17.47 4.98 7.31
CA LEU A 152 18.43 5.84 8.01
C LEU A 152 19.72 5.08 8.39
N ARG A 153 19.64 3.78 8.71
CA ARG A 153 20.83 2.94 8.93
C ARG A 153 21.62 2.73 7.64
N GLU A 154 20.93 2.54 6.52
CA GLU A 154 21.57 2.43 5.19
C GLU A 154 22.29 3.73 4.78
N GLU A 155 21.79 4.88 5.22
CA GLU A 155 22.46 6.19 5.09
C GLU A 155 23.65 6.37 6.06
N GLY A 156 23.97 5.36 6.88
CA GLY A 156 25.14 5.31 7.74
C GLY A 156 24.91 5.74 9.19
N TYR A 157 23.67 6.05 9.58
CA TYR A 157 23.38 6.43 10.96
C TYR A 157 23.27 5.22 11.89
N THR A 158 23.77 5.37 13.11
CA THR A 158 23.48 4.41 14.19
C THR A 158 22.11 4.75 14.79
N VAL A 159 21.10 3.94 14.46
CA VAL A 159 19.70 4.17 14.83
C VAL A 159 19.21 3.19 15.90
N TYR A 160 18.71 3.76 17.00
CA TYR A 160 18.01 3.04 18.07
C TYR A 160 16.51 3.29 17.95
N GLN A 161 15.70 2.24 17.97
CA GLN A 161 14.24 2.37 17.85
C GLN A 161 13.55 2.11 19.18
N ARG A 162 12.42 2.78 19.40
CA ARG A 162 11.54 2.59 20.56
C ARG A 162 12.32 2.47 21.87
N THR A 163 13.26 3.38 22.07
CA THR A 163 14.21 3.31 23.17
C THR A 163 13.85 4.30 24.27
N THR A 164 13.98 3.86 25.51
CA THR A 164 13.89 4.71 26.70
C THR A 164 15.27 5.10 27.24
N GLU A 165 16.34 4.47 26.73
CA GLU A 165 17.70 4.63 27.26
C GLU A 165 18.17 6.09 27.22
N TYR A 166 17.79 6.79 26.16
CA TYR A 166 18.22 8.14 25.86
C TYR A 166 17.22 9.21 26.30
N SER A 167 16.03 8.83 26.78
CA SER A 167 15.11 9.81 27.34
C SER A 167 15.55 10.21 28.75
N PRO A 168 15.36 11.48 29.15
CA PRO A 168 15.72 11.94 30.48
C PRO A 168 15.05 11.08 31.56
N ARG A 169 15.88 10.50 32.44
CA ARG A 169 15.45 9.56 33.49
C ARG A 169 14.69 8.33 32.99
N ARG A 170 14.83 7.98 31.71
CA ARG A 170 14.10 6.88 31.05
C ARG A 170 12.57 7.04 31.17
N ALA A 171 12.09 8.28 31.23
CA ALA A 171 10.71 8.59 31.57
C ALA A 171 9.72 8.29 30.42
N PHE A 172 10.20 8.22 29.19
CA PHE A 172 9.37 7.95 28.01
C PHE A 172 10.18 7.29 26.88
N GLU A 173 9.46 6.75 25.91
CA GLU A 173 10.03 6.14 24.72
C GLU A 173 10.21 7.18 23.60
N ILE A 174 11.32 7.05 22.87
CA ILE A 174 11.65 7.78 21.63
C ILE A 174 11.53 6.78 20.47
N ASP A 175 10.73 7.10 19.45
CA ASP A 175 10.44 6.18 18.34
C ASP A 175 11.70 5.85 17.53
N ILE A 176 12.46 6.87 17.11
CA ILE A 176 13.74 6.72 16.40
C ILE A 176 14.76 7.68 17.03
N CYS A 177 15.91 7.16 17.43
CA CYS A 177 16.96 7.92 18.11
C CYS A 177 18.31 7.75 17.39
N ILE A 178 18.98 8.88 17.13
CA ILE A 178 20.35 8.94 16.62
C ILE A 178 21.20 9.61 17.69
N ALA A 179 21.70 8.79 18.63
CA ALA A 179 22.33 9.28 19.85
C ALA A 179 23.60 10.10 19.62
N ALA A 180 24.38 9.76 18.58
CA ALA A 180 25.59 10.49 18.20
C ALA A 180 25.31 11.97 17.87
N GLU A 181 24.13 12.24 17.29
CA GLU A 181 23.67 13.58 16.90
C GLU A 181 22.78 14.22 17.96
N ARG A 182 22.55 13.56 19.11
CA ARG A 182 21.55 13.95 20.12
C ARG A 182 20.18 14.26 19.51
N LEU A 183 19.79 13.43 18.54
CA LEU A 183 18.57 13.62 17.77
C LEU A 183 17.51 12.58 18.14
N ALA A 184 16.31 13.06 18.45
CA ALA A 184 15.09 12.28 18.57
C ALA A 184 14.18 12.54 17.37
N ILE A 185 13.65 11.49 16.77
CA ILE A 185 12.65 11.55 15.71
C ILE A 185 11.39 10.85 16.24
N GLU A 186 10.29 11.60 16.38
CA GLU A 186 8.97 11.07 16.76
C GLU A 186 8.12 10.88 15.50
N TRP A 187 7.47 9.73 15.37
CA TRP A 187 6.68 9.36 14.20
C TRP A 187 5.18 9.49 14.49
N ASP A 188 4.60 10.62 14.10
CA ASP A 188 3.25 11.03 14.49
C ASP A 188 2.22 10.61 13.45
N GLY A 189 1.40 9.63 13.77
CA GLY A 189 0.20 9.32 12.98
C GLY A 189 -0.95 10.30 13.24
N ALA A 190 -2.03 10.19 12.46
CA ALA A 190 -3.21 11.08 12.51
C ALA A 190 -3.73 11.41 13.91
N ALA A 191 -3.73 10.44 14.85
CA ALA A 191 -4.23 10.66 16.22
C ALA A 191 -3.44 11.71 17.05
N HIS A 192 -2.26 12.14 16.58
CA HIS A 192 -1.48 13.20 17.22
C HIS A 192 -1.95 14.61 16.83
N TYR A 193 -2.69 14.77 15.72
CA TYR A 193 -3.10 16.07 15.20
C TYR A 193 -4.57 16.12 14.72
N GLU A 194 -5.27 14.98 14.66
CA GLU A 194 -6.69 14.85 14.31
C GLU A 194 -7.50 14.25 15.47
N PRO A 195 -8.77 14.67 15.64
CA PRO A 195 -9.63 14.21 16.73
C PRO A 195 -10.25 12.83 16.45
N ILE A 196 -9.41 11.85 16.10
CA ILE A 196 -9.82 10.46 15.80
C ILE A 196 -10.60 9.83 16.96
N TYR A 197 -10.23 10.18 18.19
CA TYR A 197 -10.88 9.73 19.42
C TYR A 197 -11.58 10.88 20.17
N GLY A 198 -11.89 11.97 19.46
CA GLY A 198 -12.49 13.19 20.01
C GLY A 198 -11.48 14.24 20.48
N ASP A 199 -11.95 15.48 20.62
CA ASP A 199 -11.12 16.66 20.87
C ASP A 199 -10.40 16.63 22.22
N GLU A 200 -11.02 16.08 23.26
CA GLU A 200 -10.39 15.96 24.58
C GLU A 200 -9.18 15.02 24.56
N ALA A 201 -9.27 13.92 23.80
CA ALA A 201 -8.18 12.98 23.65
C ALA A 201 -7.03 13.63 22.87
N LEU A 202 -7.35 14.30 21.76
CA LEU A 202 -6.38 15.04 20.97
C LEU A 202 -5.63 16.08 21.81
N LYS A 203 -6.36 16.89 22.59
CA LYS A 203 -5.76 17.90 23.47
C LYS A 203 -4.76 17.29 24.45
N LYS A 204 -5.11 16.17 25.09
CA LYS A 204 -4.22 15.47 26.02
C LYS A 204 -2.97 14.94 25.34
N THR A 205 -3.09 14.44 24.10
CA THR A 205 -1.95 13.98 23.28
C THR A 205 -1.00 15.13 22.99
N ILE A 206 -1.52 16.26 22.46
CA ILE A 206 -0.72 17.45 22.15
C ILE A 206 0.02 17.97 23.40
N GLU A 207 -0.66 18.03 24.55
CA GLU A 207 -0.05 18.46 25.81
C GLU A 207 1.08 17.50 26.26
N LYS A 208 0.89 16.19 26.10
CA LYS A 208 1.89 15.18 26.45
C LYS A 208 3.11 15.28 25.53
N ASP A 209 2.89 15.45 24.23
CA ASP A 209 3.93 15.60 23.23
C ASP A 209 4.74 16.88 23.46
N GLY A 210 4.08 18.00 23.77
CA GLY A 210 4.75 19.24 24.15
C GLY A 210 5.64 19.08 25.39
N ARG A 211 5.20 18.32 26.40
CA ARG A 211 6.03 18.01 27.59
C ARG A 211 7.24 17.14 27.24
N LYS A 212 7.08 16.13 26.38
CA LYS A 212 8.19 15.31 25.89
C LYS A 212 9.23 16.17 25.18
N ASN A 213 8.78 16.97 24.20
CA ASN A 213 9.66 17.82 23.40
C ASN A 213 10.49 18.76 24.29
N ARG A 214 9.83 19.45 25.22
CA ARG A 214 10.51 20.34 26.18
C ARG A 214 11.54 19.58 27.00
N THR A 215 11.17 18.41 27.51
CA THR A 215 12.07 17.58 28.32
C THR A 215 13.32 17.18 27.52
N LEU A 216 13.19 16.82 26.25
CA LEU A 216 14.32 16.49 25.37
C LEU A 216 15.23 17.72 25.15
N VAL A 217 14.65 18.84 24.73
CA VAL A 217 15.39 20.09 24.46
C VAL A 217 16.13 20.60 25.70
N ASP A 218 15.48 20.60 26.87
CA ASP A 218 16.10 21.01 28.14
C ASP A 218 17.32 20.16 28.50
N HIS A 219 17.44 18.95 27.94
CA HIS A 219 18.57 18.04 28.12
C HIS A 219 19.52 18.03 26.90
N GLY A 220 19.44 19.04 26.04
CA GLY A 220 20.34 19.26 24.90
C GLY A 220 20.06 18.35 23.70
N TRP A 221 18.85 17.78 23.60
CA TRP A 221 18.44 17.03 22.43
C TRP A 221 17.75 17.92 21.40
N GLN A 222 17.88 17.51 20.16
CA GLN A 222 17.13 17.99 19.02
C GLN A 222 15.93 17.08 18.75
N VAL A 223 14.83 17.64 18.25
CA VAL A 223 13.61 16.87 17.97
C VAL A 223 13.11 17.14 16.56
N ILE A 224 12.93 16.08 15.77
CA ILE A 224 12.16 16.13 14.53
C ILE A 224 10.86 15.37 14.77
N ARG A 225 9.71 16.02 14.54
CA ARG A 225 8.41 15.34 14.54
C ARG A 225 7.95 15.14 13.11
N CYS A 226 7.84 13.88 12.71
CA CYS A 226 7.42 13.49 11.37
C CYS A 226 5.93 13.20 11.35
N ARG A 227 5.13 14.03 10.68
CA ARG A 227 3.70 13.78 10.50
C ARG A 227 3.48 12.76 9.38
N ASP A 228 2.91 11.62 9.74
CA ASP A 228 2.58 10.52 8.84
C ASP A 228 1.13 10.66 8.33
N HIS A 229 0.99 11.26 7.15
CA HIS A 229 -0.28 11.37 6.44
C HIS A 229 -0.57 10.15 5.56
N SER A 230 0.26 9.11 5.60
CA SER A 230 0.05 7.94 4.76
C SER A 230 -1.14 7.12 5.24
N THR A 231 -1.98 6.74 4.28
CA THR A 231 -3.09 5.81 4.53
C THR A 231 -2.64 4.35 4.41
N ALA A 232 -1.45 4.12 3.85
CA ALA A 232 -0.86 2.80 3.69
C ALA A 232 0.68 2.89 3.64
N HIS A 233 1.31 1.82 4.12
CA HIS A 233 2.75 1.65 4.02
C HIS A 233 3.21 1.51 2.57
N SER A 234 4.19 2.31 2.15
CA SER A 234 4.91 2.14 0.89
C SER A 234 6.38 2.51 1.01
N LEU A 235 7.25 1.82 0.27
CA LEU A 235 8.69 2.08 0.29
C LEU A 235 9.03 3.46 -0.30
N ALA A 236 8.32 3.88 -1.34
CA ALA A 236 8.55 5.17 -1.98
C ALA A 236 8.23 6.34 -1.04
N PHE A 237 7.13 6.24 -0.27
CA PHE A 237 6.80 7.18 0.81
C PHE A 237 7.90 7.22 1.87
N CYS A 238 8.34 6.06 2.37
CA CYS A 238 9.39 6.00 3.39
C CYS A 238 10.71 6.63 2.89
N ASN A 239 11.07 6.42 1.62
CA ASN A 239 12.24 7.06 1.01
C ASN A 239 12.13 8.59 1.00
N ARG A 240 10.97 9.14 0.61
CA ARG A 240 10.75 10.60 0.65
C ARG A 240 10.82 11.13 2.08
N ALA A 241 10.16 10.46 3.02
CA ALA A 241 10.22 10.82 4.43
C ALA A 241 11.67 10.87 4.93
N VAL A 242 12.50 9.88 4.58
CA VAL A 242 13.94 9.88 4.90
C VAL A 242 14.66 11.06 4.26
N GLN A 243 14.42 11.38 2.99
CA GLN A 243 15.04 12.55 2.36
C GLN A 243 14.64 13.87 3.03
N THR A 244 13.38 14.00 3.45
CA THR A 244 12.90 15.14 4.25
C THR A 244 13.61 15.21 5.60
N ILE A 245 13.72 14.07 6.30
CA ILE A 245 14.44 13.97 7.58
C ILE A 245 15.92 14.35 7.41
N LEU A 246 16.61 13.79 6.42
CA LEU A 246 18.02 14.10 6.14
C LEU A 246 18.22 15.59 5.81
N THR A 247 17.26 16.19 5.09
CA THR A 247 17.28 17.63 4.82
C THR A 247 17.07 18.44 6.09
N ALA A 248 16.16 18.02 6.98
CA ALA A 248 15.95 18.67 8.27
C ALA A 248 17.21 18.56 9.15
N ILE A 249 17.83 17.37 9.24
CA ILE A 249 19.07 17.14 9.99
C ILE A 249 20.16 18.13 9.59
N LYS A 250 20.35 18.37 8.29
CA LYS A 250 21.38 19.30 7.77
C LYS A 250 21.15 20.76 8.19
N ASN A 251 19.91 21.13 8.50
CA ASN A 251 19.51 22.51 8.80
C ASN A 251 19.20 22.72 10.29
N LEU A 252 19.17 21.65 11.08
CA LEU A 252 18.77 21.70 12.48
C LEU A 252 19.82 22.40 13.34
N LYS A 253 19.37 23.27 14.23
CA LYS A 253 20.20 23.93 15.23
C LYS A 253 20.07 23.25 16.59
N ASP A 254 21.06 23.42 17.45
CA ASP A 254 21.06 22.83 18.78
C ASP A 254 19.81 23.24 19.58
N GLY A 255 19.12 22.27 20.16
CA GLY A 255 17.89 22.48 20.93
C GLY A 255 16.67 22.85 20.10
N GLU A 256 16.72 22.72 18.77
CA GLU A 256 15.60 23.01 17.89
C GLU A 256 14.59 21.84 17.84
N ILE A 257 13.31 22.20 17.74
CA ILE A 257 12.21 21.28 17.44
C ILE A 257 11.70 21.66 16.06
N VAL A 258 11.73 20.71 15.13
CA VAL A 258 11.22 20.90 13.77
C VAL A 258 10.10 19.91 13.52
N GLU A 259 9.00 20.39 12.95
CA GLU A 259 7.95 19.53 12.41
C GLU A 259 8.17 19.40 10.90
N VAL A 260 8.10 18.16 10.40
CA VAL A 260 8.18 17.86 8.97
C VAL A 260 7.01 16.98 8.57
N ASP A 261 6.45 17.23 7.39
CA ASP A 261 5.49 16.32 6.80
C ASP A 261 6.24 15.20 6.08
N ALA A 262 5.91 13.95 6.41
CA ALA A 262 6.28 12.82 5.58
C ALA A 262 5.35 12.84 4.37
N PHE A 263 5.86 13.31 3.22
CA PHE A 263 5.16 13.30 1.95
C PHE A 263 5.36 11.99 1.21
#